data_AF-A0A4Q3EX69-F1
#
_entry.id   AF-A0A4Q3EX69-F1
#
_cell.length_a   1.000
_cell.length_b   1.000
_cell.length_c   1.000
_cell.angle_alpha   90.00
_cell.angle_beta   90.00
_cell.angle_gamma   90.00
#
_symmetry.space_group_name_H-M   'P 1'
#
loop_
_entity.id
_entity.type
_entity.pdbx_description
1 polymer ?
#
loop_
_entity_poly.entity_id
_entity_poly.type
_entity_poly.pdbx_seq_one_letter_code
_entity_poly.pdbx_strand_id
1 'polypeptide(L)'
;MKEQLSHQKEVHTLYFDVAPYIWGTKDVFVNMYIVQDPASKEWVLIDTGLKSSAVKIKKMAAQLFGEDSRPSAILLTHGHFDHVGSLKKLADEWDVSIYCHYLELPYLSGRSSYPPADPRVGGGLMAKVSGMYPKRPIDVESRLHILPPDGSVPFLPGWRYVNSPGHSPGHVSYFRERDKVMIVGDAFVTTKQESVTSVMLQIKKLSGPPKYFTYDWEAAGVSVKNLAALNPNIVATGHGRPMSGTDMQVALANLAAHFDKMAIPARGRYVNDPAVTNATGVVYVPPKLKDNTLLVLAIGAGVAAAGLAWMYYRKYQKKKQRSITELAQAYLLAKIKEAL
;
A
#
# COMPACT_ATOMS: atom_id res chain seq x y z
N MET A 1 4.02 -3.58 -59.21
CA MET A 1 3.08 -4.06 -58.17
C MET A 1 3.82 -5.03 -57.25
N LYS A 2 4.55 -4.49 -56.27
CA LYS A 2 5.07 -5.24 -55.13
C LYS A 2 4.52 -4.53 -53.92
N GLU A 3 3.57 -5.18 -53.26
CA GLU A 3 2.79 -4.68 -52.14
C GLU A 3 3.69 -4.10 -51.05
N GLN A 4 3.35 -2.87 -50.64
CA GLN A 4 3.79 -2.27 -49.40
C GLN A 4 3.22 -3.10 -48.24
N LEU A 5 4.01 -4.02 -47.72
CA LEU A 5 3.79 -4.61 -46.39
C LEU A 5 4.08 -3.52 -45.34
N SER A 6 3.02 -2.80 -44.97
CA SER A 6 3.01 -1.89 -43.84
C SER A 6 3.38 -2.65 -42.57
N HIS A 7 4.57 -2.37 -42.02
CA HIS A 7 4.87 -2.69 -40.64
C HIS A 7 4.00 -1.81 -39.73
N GLN A 8 2.79 -2.27 -39.40
CA GLN A 8 2.10 -1.78 -38.21
C GLN A 8 2.93 -2.26 -37.00
N LYS A 9 3.79 -1.37 -36.48
CA LYS A 9 4.32 -1.54 -35.13
C LYS A 9 3.10 -1.64 -34.21
N GLU A 10 2.93 -2.77 -33.53
CA GLU A 10 1.99 -2.87 -32.41
C GLU A 10 2.29 -1.71 -31.45
N VAL A 11 1.39 -0.73 -31.40
CA VAL A 11 1.48 0.33 -30.42
C VAL A 11 1.09 -0.30 -29.10
N HIS A 12 2.09 -0.75 -28.32
CA HIS A 12 1.85 -1.15 -26.94
C HIS A 12 1.22 0.05 -26.20
N THR A 13 -0.07 -0.06 -25.88
CA THR A 13 -0.80 0.90 -25.07
C THR A 13 -0.20 0.92 -23.67
N LEU A 14 0.20 2.11 -23.20
CA LEU A 14 0.83 2.30 -21.89
C LEU A 14 -0.19 2.42 -20.75
N TYR A 15 -1.46 2.21 -21.06
CA TYR A 15 -2.60 2.36 -20.18
C TYR A 15 -3.58 1.20 -20.36
N PHE A 16 -4.50 1.07 -19.42
CA PHE A 16 -5.64 0.17 -19.46
C PHE A 16 -6.93 0.98 -19.34
N ASP A 17 -7.99 0.52 -20.01
CA ASP A 17 -9.32 1.09 -19.87
C ASP A 17 -9.95 0.66 -18.54
N VAL A 18 -10.60 1.61 -17.85
CA VAL A 18 -11.39 1.35 -16.65
C VAL A 18 -12.88 1.34 -17.01
N ALA A 19 -13.32 2.39 -17.68
CA ALA A 19 -14.68 2.59 -18.19
C ALA A 19 -14.65 3.69 -19.27
N PRO A 20 -15.75 3.99 -19.96
CA PRO A 20 -15.78 5.09 -20.93
C PRO A 20 -15.26 6.40 -20.34
N TYR A 21 -14.28 7.00 -21.02
CA TYR A 21 -13.58 8.23 -20.64
C TYR A 21 -12.78 8.14 -19.33
N ILE A 22 -12.38 6.93 -18.93
CA ILE A 22 -11.54 6.67 -17.75
C ILE A 22 -10.46 5.67 -18.11
N TRP A 23 -9.21 6.11 -17.98
CA TRP A 23 -8.02 5.31 -18.28
C TRP A 23 -7.11 5.28 -17.06
N GLY A 24 -6.36 4.20 -16.91
CA GLY A 24 -5.36 4.07 -15.86
C GLY A 24 -4.02 3.63 -16.40
N THR A 25 -2.94 4.05 -15.75
CA THR A 25 -1.61 3.47 -15.93
C THR A 25 -1.02 3.11 -14.58
N LYS A 26 -0.05 2.20 -14.58
CA LYS A 26 0.56 1.68 -13.36
C LYS A 26 2.07 1.95 -13.36
N ASP A 27 2.56 2.46 -12.23
CA ASP A 27 4.00 2.52 -11.96
C ASP A 27 4.40 1.63 -10.78
N VAL A 28 5.16 0.58 -11.08
CA VAL A 28 5.56 -0.49 -10.16
C VAL A 28 4.37 -1.20 -9.51
N PHE A 29 3.73 -0.57 -8.53
CA PHE A 29 2.61 -1.10 -7.75
C PHE A 29 1.44 -0.14 -7.58
N VAL A 30 1.58 1.14 -7.93
CA VAL A 30 0.54 2.17 -7.77
C VAL A 30 -0.07 2.55 -9.12
N ASN A 31 -1.37 2.79 -9.13
CA ASN A 31 -2.16 3.20 -10.29
C ASN A 31 -2.42 4.70 -10.25
N MET A 32 -2.45 5.32 -11.43
CA MET A 32 -2.87 6.70 -11.62
C MET A 32 -3.89 6.75 -12.75
N TYR A 33 -4.86 7.66 -12.66
CA TYR A 33 -6.02 7.67 -13.54
C TYR A 33 -6.19 9.00 -14.28
N ILE A 34 -6.59 8.94 -15.55
CA ILE A 34 -7.10 10.09 -16.30
C ILE A 34 -8.61 9.93 -16.44
N VAL A 35 -9.33 11.00 -16.14
CA VAL A 35 -10.78 11.08 -16.34
C VAL A 35 -11.06 12.26 -17.26
N GLN A 36 -11.77 12.03 -18.35
CA GLN A 36 -12.20 13.09 -19.28
C GLN A 36 -13.71 13.33 -19.15
N ASP A 37 -14.11 14.59 -19.13
CA ASP A 37 -15.49 14.97 -19.35
C ASP A 37 -15.84 14.85 -20.84
N PRO A 38 -16.84 14.04 -21.22
CA PRO A 38 -17.16 13.83 -22.64
C PRO A 38 -17.73 15.07 -23.33
N ALA A 39 -18.28 16.05 -22.60
CA ALA A 39 -18.91 17.23 -23.17
C ALA A 39 -17.88 18.34 -23.45
N SER A 40 -17.11 18.76 -22.45
CA SER A 40 -16.09 19.81 -22.59
C SER A 40 -14.78 19.31 -23.19
N LYS A 41 -14.53 17.98 -23.16
CA LYS A 41 -13.26 17.33 -23.49
C LYS A 41 -12.11 17.65 -22.53
N GLU A 42 -12.38 18.43 -21.49
CA GLU A 42 -11.44 18.64 -20.39
C GLU A 42 -11.18 17.33 -19.66
N TRP A 43 -9.98 17.17 -19.13
CA TRP A 43 -9.61 16.00 -18.38
C TRP A 43 -8.80 16.37 -17.15
N VAL A 44 -8.88 15.52 -16.14
CA VAL A 44 -8.12 15.64 -14.91
C VAL A 44 -7.26 14.41 -14.70
N LEU A 45 -6.15 14.60 -13.99
CA LEU A 45 -5.32 13.53 -13.49
C LEU A 45 -5.71 13.24 -12.04
N ILE A 46 -5.97 11.98 -11.70
CA ILE A 46 -6.21 11.53 -10.32
C ILE A 46 -4.97 10.75 -9.85
N ASP A 47 -4.33 11.30 -8.81
CA ASP A 47 -3.03 10.90 -8.27
C ASP A 47 -1.88 10.93 -9.28
N THR A 48 -0.64 10.91 -8.78
CA THR A 48 0.58 11.14 -9.57
C THR A 48 1.65 10.08 -9.38
N GLY A 49 1.35 9.02 -8.65
CA GLY A 49 2.23 7.86 -8.55
C GLY A 49 3.53 8.17 -7.79
N LEU A 50 4.56 7.39 -8.12
CA LEU A 50 5.93 7.56 -7.65
C LEU A 50 6.63 8.75 -8.36
N LYS A 51 7.84 9.13 -7.90
CA LYS A 51 8.69 10.13 -8.58
C LYS A 51 9.03 9.77 -10.04
N SER A 52 9.05 8.48 -10.37
CA SER A 52 9.28 7.96 -11.73
C SER A 52 8.07 8.06 -12.63
N SER A 53 6.88 8.30 -12.08
CA SER A 53 5.61 8.14 -12.79
C SER A 53 5.32 9.25 -13.80
N ALA A 54 5.93 10.44 -13.64
CA ALA A 54 5.73 11.57 -14.54
C ALA A 54 5.89 11.21 -16.02
N VAL A 55 6.89 10.39 -16.37
CA VAL A 55 7.13 9.99 -17.77
C VAL A 55 5.99 9.11 -18.29
N LYS A 56 5.51 8.15 -17.48
CA LYS A 56 4.40 7.26 -17.89
C LYS A 56 3.09 8.02 -18.01
N ILE A 57 2.81 8.93 -17.08
CA ILE A 57 1.62 9.76 -17.09
C ILE A 57 1.59 10.63 -18.35
N LYS A 58 2.69 11.34 -18.65
CA LYS A 58 2.78 12.17 -19.87
C LYS A 58 2.63 11.35 -21.15
N LYS A 59 3.22 10.15 -21.22
CA LYS A 59 3.03 9.26 -22.37
C LYS A 59 1.59 8.77 -22.52
N MET A 60 0.90 8.47 -21.42
CA MET A 60 -0.52 8.12 -21.44
C MET A 60 -1.37 9.30 -21.94
N ALA A 61 -1.14 10.50 -21.43
CA ALA A 61 -1.82 11.72 -21.89
C ALA A 61 -1.55 11.97 -23.39
N ALA A 62 -0.30 11.83 -23.83
CA ALA A 62 0.09 11.98 -25.23
C ALA A 62 -0.63 10.98 -26.16
N GLN A 63 -0.74 9.71 -25.74
CA GLN A 63 -1.46 8.69 -26.51
C GLN A 63 -2.97 8.96 -26.59
N LEU A 64 -3.56 9.53 -25.54
CA LEU A 64 -5.01 9.78 -25.47
C LEU A 64 -5.42 11.09 -26.17
N PHE A 65 -4.62 12.14 -26.02
CA PHE A 65 -5.02 13.51 -26.34
C PHE A 65 -3.98 14.33 -27.13
N GLY A 66 -2.81 13.76 -27.44
CA GLY A 66 -1.70 14.42 -28.16
C GLY A 66 -0.57 14.92 -27.26
N GLU A 67 0.63 15.07 -27.83
CA GLU A 67 1.89 15.32 -27.09
C GLU A 67 1.87 16.53 -26.16
N ASP A 68 1.18 17.62 -26.56
CA ASP A 68 1.10 18.86 -25.78
C ASP A 68 -0.12 18.94 -24.87
N SER A 69 -0.85 17.82 -24.69
CA SER A 69 -2.03 17.80 -23.83
C SER A 69 -1.65 17.96 -22.35
N ARG A 70 -2.47 18.73 -21.64
CA ARG A 70 -2.37 18.94 -20.19
C ARG A 70 -3.74 18.82 -19.53
N PRO A 71 -3.81 18.41 -18.25
CA PRO A 71 -5.08 18.35 -17.53
C PRO A 71 -5.58 19.75 -17.20
N SER A 72 -6.88 19.88 -16.93
CA SER A 72 -7.43 21.09 -16.30
C SER A 72 -7.02 21.19 -14.81
N ALA A 73 -6.84 20.04 -14.14
CA ALA A 73 -6.35 19.96 -12.77
C ALA A 73 -5.78 18.58 -12.41
N ILE A 74 -5.02 18.52 -11.30
CA ILE A 74 -4.67 17.29 -10.62
C ILE A 74 -5.56 17.15 -9.38
N LEU A 75 -6.25 16.04 -9.24
CA LEU A 75 -7.07 15.70 -8.07
C LEU A 75 -6.36 14.60 -7.27
N LEU A 76 -6.33 14.72 -5.94
CA LEU A 76 -5.68 13.73 -5.08
C LEU A 76 -6.73 12.90 -4.34
N THR A 77 -6.49 11.60 -4.22
CA THR A 77 -7.21 10.76 -3.25
C THR A 77 -6.68 11.03 -1.84
N HIS A 78 -5.36 11.12 -1.70
CA HIS A 78 -4.64 11.47 -0.48
C HIS A 78 -3.16 11.79 -0.78
N GLY A 79 -2.41 12.19 0.26
CA GLY A 79 -1.04 12.70 0.14
C GLY A 79 0.12 11.72 0.42
N HIS A 80 -0.09 10.39 0.42
CA HIS A 80 1.04 9.47 0.62
C HIS A 80 2.03 9.48 -0.56
N PHE A 81 3.27 9.11 -0.27
CA PHE A 81 4.43 9.31 -1.14
C PHE A 81 4.28 8.68 -2.54
N ASP A 82 3.53 7.60 -2.63
CA ASP A 82 3.23 6.85 -3.85
C ASP A 82 2.03 7.37 -4.62
N HIS A 83 1.30 8.34 -4.08
CA HIS A 83 0.24 9.07 -4.78
C HIS A 83 0.68 10.48 -5.18
N VAL A 84 1.67 11.06 -4.48
CA VAL A 84 2.14 12.44 -4.74
C VAL A 84 3.58 12.54 -5.27
N GLY A 85 4.21 11.43 -5.60
CA GLY A 85 5.62 11.37 -5.96
C GLY A 85 6.00 12.22 -7.18
N SER A 86 5.13 12.30 -8.19
CA SER A 86 5.34 13.18 -9.35
C SER A 86 4.57 14.50 -9.29
N LEU A 87 3.84 14.77 -8.21
CA LEU A 87 2.86 15.87 -8.12
C LEU A 87 3.48 17.23 -8.41
N LYS A 88 4.50 17.62 -7.65
CA LYS A 88 5.15 18.93 -7.81
C LYS A 88 5.68 19.12 -9.24
N LYS A 89 6.37 18.10 -9.76
CA LYS A 89 6.95 18.13 -11.11
C LYS A 89 5.88 18.34 -12.18
N LEU A 90 4.81 17.54 -12.14
CA LEU A 90 3.73 17.63 -13.13
C LEU A 90 2.93 18.93 -13.00
N ALA A 91 2.65 19.37 -11.78
CA ALA A 91 1.94 20.62 -11.54
C ALA A 91 2.74 21.84 -12.03
N ASP A 92 4.07 21.83 -11.87
CA ASP A 92 4.95 22.89 -12.37
C ASP A 92 5.10 22.84 -13.90
N GLU A 93 5.24 21.65 -14.50
CA GLU A 93 5.39 21.50 -15.96
C GLU A 93 4.11 21.85 -16.73
N TRP A 94 2.95 21.49 -16.21
CA TRP A 94 1.66 21.77 -16.86
C TRP A 94 1.01 23.08 -16.43
N ASP A 95 1.53 23.72 -15.39
CA ASP A 95 0.94 24.90 -14.77
C ASP A 95 -0.55 24.71 -14.42
N VAL A 96 -0.82 23.77 -13.51
CA VAL A 96 -2.18 23.34 -13.14
C VAL A 96 -2.41 23.39 -11.62
N SER A 97 -3.67 23.60 -11.24
CA SER A 97 -4.13 23.54 -9.85
C SER A 97 -4.19 22.10 -9.34
N ILE A 98 -3.98 21.95 -8.03
CA ILE A 98 -4.05 20.68 -7.31
C ILE A 98 -5.21 20.75 -6.32
N TYR A 99 -6.13 19.77 -6.37
CA TYR A 99 -7.25 19.68 -5.44
C TYR A 99 -7.07 18.52 -4.46
N CYS A 100 -7.35 18.78 -3.19
CA CYS A 100 -7.33 17.77 -2.14
C CYS A 100 -8.40 18.07 -1.09
N HIS A 101 -8.69 17.08 -0.24
CA HIS A 101 -9.52 17.30 0.94
C HIS A 101 -8.78 18.17 1.97
N TYR A 102 -9.50 19.01 2.72
CA TYR A 102 -8.87 19.98 3.64
C TYR A 102 -8.01 19.33 4.73
N LEU A 103 -8.32 18.11 5.16
CA LEU A 103 -7.50 17.35 6.12
C LEU A 103 -6.18 16.84 5.53
N GLU A 104 -5.99 16.89 4.21
CA GLU A 104 -4.72 16.54 3.56
C GLU A 104 -3.79 17.75 3.42
N LEU A 105 -4.32 18.98 3.56
CA LEU A 105 -3.57 20.24 3.45
C LEU A 105 -2.26 20.26 4.27
N PRO A 106 -2.25 19.93 5.58
CA PRO A 106 -1.02 20.04 6.36
C PRO A 106 0.12 19.14 5.85
N TYR A 107 -0.20 18.04 5.16
CA TYR A 107 0.78 17.10 4.60
C TYR A 107 1.30 17.51 3.22
N LEU A 108 0.52 18.32 2.50
CA LEU A 108 0.82 18.82 1.15
C LEU A 108 1.41 20.24 1.14
N SER A 109 1.38 20.93 2.29
CA SER A 109 1.90 22.30 2.50
C SER A 109 3.18 22.34 3.36
N GLY A 110 3.82 21.19 3.58
CA GLY A 110 5.02 21.13 4.42
C GLY A 110 4.78 21.27 5.94
N ARG A 111 3.54 21.51 6.40
CA ARG A 111 3.23 21.86 7.80
C ARG A 111 3.30 20.68 8.78
N SER A 112 2.97 19.47 8.33
CA SER A 112 3.00 18.26 9.14
C SER A 112 3.42 17.06 8.30
N SER A 113 4.13 16.10 8.90
CA SER A 113 4.23 14.73 8.35
C SER A 113 2.98 13.93 8.71
N TYR A 114 2.66 12.90 7.92
CA TYR A 114 1.68 11.87 8.33
C TYR A 114 2.14 11.15 9.61
N PRO A 115 1.21 10.50 10.34
CA PRO A 115 1.59 9.51 11.31
C PRO A 115 2.55 8.48 10.68
N PRO A 116 3.55 7.99 11.43
CA PRO A 116 4.56 7.09 10.87
C PRO A 116 3.97 5.73 10.49
N ALA A 117 4.56 5.08 9.49
CA ALA A 117 4.21 3.70 9.12
C ALA A 117 4.31 2.73 10.31
N ASP A 118 3.50 1.67 10.30
CA ASP A 118 3.70 0.50 11.15
C ASP A 118 4.32 -0.65 10.35
N PRO A 119 5.62 -0.93 10.49
CA PRO A 119 6.28 -2.01 9.75
C PRO A 119 5.91 -3.41 10.24
N ARG A 120 5.17 -3.53 11.35
CA ARG A 120 4.88 -4.82 12.00
C ARG A 120 3.60 -5.49 11.50
N VAL A 121 2.84 -4.81 10.65
CA VAL A 121 1.55 -5.28 10.13
C VAL A 121 1.65 -5.74 8.68
N GLY A 122 0.74 -6.62 8.25
CA GLY A 122 0.68 -7.13 6.87
C GLY A 122 1.65 -8.26 6.53
N GLY A 123 2.86 -8.31 7.08
CA GLY A 123 3.74 -9.49 6.95
C GLY A 123 4.48 -9.63 5.60
N GLY A 124 4.64 -8.54 4.85
CA GLY A 124 5.34 -8.49 3.56
C GLY A 124 6.65 -7.69 3.59
N LEU A 125 7.43 -7.76 2.51
CA LEU A 125 8.65 -6.94 2.37
C LEU A 125 8.33 -5.44 2.43
N MET A 126 7.26 -4.99 1.76
CA MET A 126 6.83 -3.58 1.76
C MET A 126 6.57 -3.07 3.19
N ALA A 127 5.85 -3.84 4.00
CA ALA A 127 5.64 -3.48 5.40
C ALA A 127 6.97 -3.41 6.17
N LYS A 128 7.87 -4.40 6.03
CA LYS A 128 9.16 -4.41 6.73
C LYS A 128 10.04 -3.21 6.40
N VAL A 129 10.03 -2.76 5.14
CA VAL A 129 10.83 -1.60 4.70
C VAL A 129 10.10 -0.27 4.80
N SER A 130 8.82 -0.26 5.23
CA SER A 130 8.00 0.96 5.28
C SER A 130 8.59 2.09 6.12
N GLY A 131 9.41 1.74 7.12
CA GLY A 131 10.16 2.71 7.90
C GLY A 131 11.17 3.55 7.10
N MET A 132 11.53 3.12 5.88
CA MET A 132 12.44 3.80 4.96
C MET A 132 11.73 4.67 3.91
N TYR A 133 10.40 4.56 3.78
CA TYR A 133 9.66 5.37 2.82
C TYR A 133 9.73 6.86 3.17
N PRO A 134 9.67 7.76 2.17
CA PRO A 134 9.72 9.20 2.42
C PRO A 134 8.65 9.64 3.42
N LYS A 135 9.08 10.27 4.52
CA LYS A 135 8.20 10.80 5.58
C LYS A 135 8.05 12.32 5.54
N ARG A 136 8.90 12.97 4.76
CA ARG A 136 8.91 14.43 4.66
C ARG A 136 7.68 14.87 3.87
N PRO A 137 6.90 15.83 4.38
CA PRO A 137 5.82 16.39 3.62
C PRO A 137 6.39 17.05 2.35
N ILE A 138 5.56 17.07 1.32
CA ILE A 138 5.83 17.91 0.16
C ILE A 138 5.27 19.30 0.44
N ASP A 139 5.78 20.28 -0.29
CA ASP A 139 5.25 21.63 -0.29
C ASP A 139 4.83 21.99 -1.71
N VAL A 140 3.51 22.01 -1.90
CA VAL A 140 2.83 22.46 -3.11
C VAL A 140 1.77 23.52 -2.77
N GLU A 141 1.90 24.20 -1.63
CA GLU A 141 0.87 25.10 -1.09
C GLU A 141 0.41 26.16 -2.11
N SER A 142 1.35 26.70 -2.90
CA SER A 142 1.06 27.72 -3.92
C SER A 142 0.10 27.28 -5.03
N ARG A 143 -0.14 25.97 -5.19
CA ARG A 143 -1.04 25.39 -6.19
C ARG A 143 -2.22 24.62 -5.58
N LEU A 144 -2.32 24.57 -4.25
CA LEU A 144 -3.34 23.79 -3.55
C LEU A 144 -4.68 24.52 -3.49
N HIS A 145 -5.74 23.78 -3.82
CA HIS A 145 -7.12 24.16 -3.64
C HIS A 145 -7.84 23.06 -2.84
N ILE A 146 -8.81 23.47 -2.03
CA ILE A 146 -9.63 22.54 -1.28
C ILE A 146 -10.80 22.07 -2.15
N LEU A 147 -11.11 20.79 -2.09
CA LEU A 147 -12.29 20.23 -2.75
C LEU A 147 -13.57 20.94 -2.23
N PRO A 148 -14.53 21.26 -3.12
CA PRO A 148 -15.75 21.96 -2.74
C PRO A 148 -16.55 21.25 -1.64
N PRO A 149 -17.01 21.95 -0.59
CA PRO A 149 -17.69 21.31 0.54
C PRO A 149 -19.05 20.67 0.19
N ASP A 150 -19.60 20.95 -0.98
CA ASP A 150 -20.83 20.35 -1.50
C ASP A 150 -20.62 18.94 -2.09
N GLY A 151 -19.39 18.44 -2.08
CA GLY A 151 -19.05 17.11 -2.62
C GLY A 151 -18.80 17.10 -4.13
N SER A 152 -18.92 18.23 -4.82
CA SER A 152 -18.67 18.30 -6.26
C SER A 152 -17.19 18.11 -6.59
N VAL A 153 -16.91 17.65 -7.82
CA VAL A 153 -15.54 17.45 -8.31
C VAL A 153 -15.24 18.47 -9.41
N PRO A 154 -14.26 19.37 -9.21
CA PRO A 154 -13.87 20.36 -10.21
C PRO A 154 -13.57 19.71 -11.58
N PHE A 155 -14.04 20.34 -12.66
CA PHE A 155 -13.88 19.91 -14.05
C PHE A 155 -14.54 18.57 -14.43
N LEU A 156 -15.27 17.93 -13.51
CA LEU A 156 -15.91 16.64 -13.73
C LEU A 156 -17.41 16.67 -13.38
N PRO A 157 -18.27 17.25 -14.24
CA PRO A 157 -19.71 17.19 -14.07
C PRO A 157 -20.23 15.74 -13.93
N GLY A 158 -21.18 15.52 -13.02
CA GLY A 158 -21.73 14.18 -12.74
C GLY A 158 -20.85 13.27 -11.89
N TRP A 159 -19.72 13.80 -11.39
CA TRP A 159 -18.92 13.17 -10.34
C TRP A 159 -19.15 13.86 -9.01
N ARG A 160 -19.03 13.08 -7.94
CA ARG A 160 -18.87 13.58 -6.57
C ARG A 160 -17.71 12.88 -5.88
N TYR A 161 -17.07 13.53 -4.93
CA TYR A 161 -16.16 12.85 -4.03
C TYR A 161 -16.91 12.35 -2.79
N VAL A 162 -16.36 11.31 -2.17
CA VAL A 162 -16.88 10.65 -0.98
C VAL A 162 -15.76 10.60 0.03
N ASN A 163 -15.98 11.14 1.22
CA ASN A 163 -15.02 11.03 2.30
C ASN A 163 -14.84 9.55 2.66
N SER A 164 -13.59 9.09 2.68
CA SER A 164 -13.22 7.73 2.99
C SER A 164 -12.02 7.65 3.96
N PRO A 165 -12.07 8.37 5.11
CA PRO A 165 -10.96 8.46 6.06
C PRO A 165 -10.61 7.09 6.66
N GLY A 166 -9.42 7.03 7.25
CA GLY A 166 -8.92 5.89 8.01
C GLY A 166 -7.54 5.44 7.53
N HIS A 167 -7.39 5.29 6.22
CA HIS A 167 -6.07 5.14 5.60
C HIS A 167 -5.26 6.43 5.72
N SER A 168 -5.83 7.56 5.28
CA SER A 168 -5.35 8.88 5.64
C SER A 168 -6.50 9.72 6.23
N PRO A 169 -6.20 10.83 6.94
CA PRO A 169 -7.22 11.66 7.59
C PRO A 169 -8.25 12.26 6.64
N GLY A 170 -7.81 12.77 5.49
CA GLY A 170 -8.65 13.37 4.46
C GLY A 170 -8.74 12.53 3.21
N HIS A 171 -8.60 11.21 3.32
CA HIS A 171 -8.74 10.33 2.17
C HIS A 171 -10.12 10.51 1.53
N VAL A 172 -10.16 10.61 0.19
CA VAL A 172 -11.40 10.67 -0.59
C VAL A 172 -11.41 9.64 -1.72
N SER A 173 -12.61 9.23 -2.10
CA SER A 173 -12.89 8.41 -3.28
C SER A 173 -13.77 9.19 -4.25
N TYR A 174 -13.57 9.04 -5.55
CA TYR A 174 -14.34 9.72 -6.59
C TYR A 174 -15.38 8.77 -7.18
N PHE A 175 -16.64 9.21 -7.27
CA PHE A 175 -17.76 8.40 -7.74
C PHE A 175 -18.54 9.08 -8.85
N ARG A 176 -18.78 8.35 -9.94
CA ARG A 176 -19.60 8.78 -11.08
C ARG A 176 -20.96 8.08 -11.02
N GLU A 177 -22.02 8.85 -10.77
CA GLU A 177 -23.37 8.30 -10.52
C GLU A 177 -23.95 7.53 -11.72
N ARG A 178 -23.79 8.07 -12.94
CA ARG A 178 -24.48 7.55 -14.15
C ARG A 178 -24.20 6.09 -14.46
N ASP A 179 -22.98 5.61 -14.18
CA ASP A 179 -22.52 4.24 -14.49
C ASP A 179 -21.90 3.55 -13.27
N LYS A 180 -21.96 4.21 -12.11
CA LYS A 180 -21.46 3.72 -10.82
C LYS A 180 -20.00 3.28 -10.85
N VAL A 181 -19.16 4.04 -11.56
CA VAL A 181 -17.70 3.86 -11.54
C VAL A 181 -17.13 4.59 -10.32
N MET A 182 -16.20 3.94 -9.63
CA MET A 182 -15.54 4.51 -8.48
C MET A 182 -14.02 4.42 -8.58
N ILE A 183 -13.33 5.53 -8.33
CA ILE A 183 -11.88 5.57 -8.13
C ILE A 183 -11.64 5.74 -6.64
N VAL A 184 -11.14 4.70 -5.98
CA VAL A 184 -11.22 4.58 -4.51
C VAL A 184 -9.92 4.87 -3.78
N GLY A 185 -8.83 5.15 -4.50
CA GLY A 185 -7.50 5.29 -3.89
C GLY A 185 -7.20 4.06 -3.02
N ASP A 186 -6.87 4.32 -1.77
CA ASP A 186 -6.39 3.31 -0.82
C ASP A 186 -7.38 3.02 0.30
N ALA A 187 -8.63 3.45 0.18
CA ALA A 187 -9.72 3.05 1.07
C ALA A 187 -9.87 1.52 1.13
N PHE A 188 -9.66 0.85 0.00
CA PHE A 188 -9.44 -0.59 -0.15
C PHE A 188 -8.68 -0.84 -1.46
N VAL A 189 -8.13 -2.04 -1.64
CA VAL A 189 -7.31 -2.40 -2.82
C VAL A 189 -7.77 -3.70 -3.46
N THR A 190 -7.49 -3.90 -4.75
CA THR A 190 -7.87 -5.11 -5.51
C THR A 190 -6.73 -6.10 -5.69
N THR A 191 -5.70 -5.96 -4.86
CA THR A 191 -4.59 -6.90 -4.70
C THR A 191 -4.28 -7.09 -3.23
N LYS A 192 -3.60 -8.17 -2.88
CA LYS A 192 -3.03 -8.35 -1.55
C LYS A 192 -1.66 -7.68 -1.50
N GLN A 193 -1.60 -6.40 -1.12
CA GLN A 193 -0.36 -5.61 -1.16
C GLN A 193 0.80 -6.21 -0.34
N GLU A 194 0.49 -6.91 0.75
CA GLU A 194 1.49 -7.53 1.60
C GLU A 194 2.15 -8.78 0.97
N SER A 195 1.55 -9.34 -0.08
CA SER A 195 2.13 -10.48 -0.79
C SER A 195 2.87 -10.01 -2.03
N VAL A 196 4.21 -10.08 -1.99
CA VAL A 196 5.07 -9.83 -3.15
C VAL A 196 4.60 -10.65 -4.36
N THR A 197 4.16 -11.89 -4.13
CA THR A 197 3.60 -12.76 -5.16
C THR A 197 2.27 -12.26 -5.71
N SER A 198 1.33 -11.80 -4.89
CA SER A 198 0.06 -11.24 -5.40
C SER A 198 0.24 -9.89 -6.10
N VAL A 199 1.20 -9.06 -5.67
CA VAL A 199 1.57 -7.81 -6.34
C VAL A 199 2.21 -8.08 -7.69
N MET A 200 3.14 -9.05 -7.76
CA MET A 200 3.84 -9.44 -8.99
C MET A 200 2.92 -10.18 -9.98
N LEU A 201 2.07 -11.11 -9.49
CA LEU A 201 1.16 -11.91 -10.30
C LEU A 201 -0.21 -11.23 -10.57
N GLN A 202 -0.47 -10.06 -9.98
CA GLN A 202 -1.73 -9.31 -10.11
C GLN A 202 -3.00 -10.15 -9.89
N ILE A 203 -2.99 -11.03 -8.90
CA ILE A 203 -4.19 -11.82 -8.54
C ILE A 203 -5.28 -10.85 -8.07
N LYS A 204 -6.40 -10.80 -8.79
CA LYS A 204 -7.56 -9.95 -8.43
C LYS A 204 -8.14 -10.43 -7.11
N LYS A 205 -7.92 -9.67 -6.04
CA LYS A 205 -8.50 -9.96 -4.73
C LYS A 205 -8.75 -8.67 -3.99
N LEU A 206 -10.03 -8.40 -3.70
CA LEU A 206 -10.44 -7.27 -2.89
C LEU A 206 -9.95 -7.49 -1.45
N SER A 207 -9.20 -6.51 -0.94
CA SER A 207 -8.56 -6.49 0.36
C SER A 207 -8.74 -5.11 0.99
N GLY A 208 -8.68 -5.01 2.32
CA GLY A 208 -8.71 -3.73 3.03
C GLY A 208 -7.54 -2.81 2.67
N PRO A 209 -7.48 -1.60 3.26
CA PRO A 209 -6.44 -0.62 2.96
C PRO A 209 -5.02 -1.14 3.27
N PRO A 210 -3.96 -0.53 2.71
CA PRO A 210 -2.58 -0.86 3.06
C PRO A 210 -2.35 -0.79 4.56
N LYS A 211 -2.06 -1.94 5.17
CA LYS A 211 -2.00 -2.07 6.63
C LYS A 211 -0.96 -1.15 7.27
N TYR A 212 0.20 -1.00 6.65
CA TYR A 212 1.34 -0.25 7.21
C TYR A 212 1.13 1.27 7.23
N PHE A 213 0.10 1.79 6.56
CA PHE A 213 -0.25 3.20 6.53
C PHE A 213 -1.71 3.47 6.90
N THR A 214 -2.42 2.51 7.51
CA THR A 214 -3.77 2.74 8.02
C THR A 214 -3.70 3.18 9.48
N TYR A 215 -4.12 4.42 9.75
CA TYR A 215 -3.95 5.09 11.04
C TYR A 215 -5.19 5.05 11.93
N ASP A 216 -6.35 4.81 11.34
CA ASP A 216 -7.63 4.62 12.03
C ASP A 216 -8.42 3.51 11.33
N TRP A 217 -8.43 2.33 11.96
CA TRP A 217 -9.10 1.14 11.43
C TRP A 217 -10.62 1.19 11.55
N GLU A 218 -11.15 1.90 12.54
CA GLU A 218 -12.60 2.05 12.71
C GLU A 218 -13.16 2.95 11.61
N ALA A 219 -12.54 4.12 11.41
CA ALA A 219 -12.88 5.02 10.32
C ALA A 219 -12.72 4.33 8.95
N ALA A 220 -11.65 3.56 8.73
CA ALA A 220 -11.47 2.81 7.49
C ALA A 220 -12.60 1.79 7.25
N GLY A 221 -13.05 1.09 8.29
CA GLY A 221 -14.17 0.15 8.20
C GLY A 221 -15.50 0.83 7.88
N VAL A 222 -15.78 1.98 8.49
CA VAL A 222 -16.95 2.81 8.19
C VAL A 222 -16.89 3.31 6.74
N SER A 223 -15.72 3.77 6.29
CA SER A 223 -15.49 4.21 4.91
C SER A 223 -15.78 3.09 3.90
N VAL A 224 -15.25 1.88 4.11
CA VAL A 224 -15.53 0.74 3.22
C VAL A 224 -17.02 0.38 3.19
N LYS A 225 -17.71 0.42 4.33
CA LYS A 225 -19.18 0.21 4.38
C LYS A 225 -19.93 1.26 3.58
N ASN A 226 -19.58 2.53 3.72
CA ASN A 226 -20.20 3.63 2.99
C ASN A 226 -19.97 3.51 1.48
N LEU A 227 -18.75 3.18 1.06
CA LEU A 227 -18.41 2.97 -0.36
C LEU A 227 -19.14 1.75 -0.94
N ALA A 228 -19.25 0.66 -0.19
CA ALA A 228 -20.00 -0.54 -0.60
C ALA A 228 -21.51 -0.24 -0.77
N ALA A 229 -22.08 0.60 0.10
CA ALA A 229 -23.49 0.99 0.04
C ALA A 229 -23.85 1.79 -1.24
N LEU A 230 -22.87 2.42 -1.90
CA LEU A 230 -23.05 3.06 -3.21
C LEU A 230 -23.26 2.04 -4.35
N ASN A 231 -23.03 0.76 -4.07
CA ASN A 231 -23.20 -0.37 -4.99
C ASN A 231 -22.50 -0.12 -6.35
N PRO A 232 -21.18 0.10 -6.36
CA PRO A 232 -20.44 0.39 -7.59
C PRO A 232 -20.52 -0.78 -8.58
N ASN A 233 -20.50 -0.47 -9.87
CA ASN A 233 -20.38 -1.47 -10.95
C ASN A 233 -18.92 -1.76 -11.29
N ILE A 234 -18.06 -0.76 -11.11
CA ILE A 234 -16.62 -0.79 -11.40
C ILE A 234 -15.88 -0.08 -10.28
N VAL A 235 -14.81 -0.70 -9.78
CA VAL A 235 -13.89 -0.09 -8.80
C VAL A 235 -12.47 -0.07 -9.37
N ALA A 236 -11.86 1.11 -9.36
CA ALA A 236 -10.47 1.37 -9.70
C ALA A 236 -9.73 1.83 -8.44
N THR A 237 -8.76 1.05 -7.99
CA THR A 237 -8.03 1.25 -6.73
C THR A 237 -6.65 1.84 -6.96
N GLY A 238 -6.06 2.48 -5.94
CA GLY A 238 -4.67 2.90 -5.97
C GLY A 238 -3.71 1.74 -6.26
N HIS A 239 -4.09 0.50 -5.92
CA HIS A 239 -3.26 -0.68 -6.18
C HIS A 239 -4.08 -1.90 -6.61
N GLY A 240 -3.55 -2.63 -7.59
CA GLY A 240 -4.21 -3.81 -8.19
C GLY A 240 -4.81 -3.51 -9.55
N ARG A 241 -5.64 -4.41 -10.09
CA ARG A 241 -6.35 -4.18 -11.36
C ARG A 241 -7.78 -3.69 -11.06
N PRO A 242 -8.38 -2.84 -11.90
CA PRO A 242 -9.81 -2.57 -11.79
C PRO A 242 -10.63 -3.87 -11.75
N MET A 243 -11.67 -3.86 -10.93
CA MET A 243 -12.61 -4.98 -10.79
C MET A 243 -14.02 -4.48 -11.09
N SER A 244 -14.85 -5.36 -11.66
CA SER A 244 -16.21 -5.04 -12.09
C SER A 244 -17.12 -6.26 -12.01
N GLY A 245 -18.43 -6.01 -12.09
CA GLY A 245 -19.45 -7.05 -12.12
C GLY A 245 -19.76 -7.66 -10.75
N THR A 246 -20.60 -8.70 -10.76
CA THR A 246 -21.19 -9.30 -9.55
C THR A 246 -20.14 -9.82 -8.58
N ASP A 247 -19.08 -10.48 -9.06
CA ASP A 247 -18.02 -11.01 -8.19
C ASP A 247 -17.32 -9.90 -7.40
N MET A 248 -17.13 -8.73 -8.02
CA MET A 248 -16.57 -7.56 -7.35
C MET A 248 -17.53 -7.04 -6.28
N GLN A 249 -18.81 -6.90 -6.60
CA GLN A 249 -19.83 -6.42 -5.67
C GLN A 249 -19.97 -7.36 -4.46
N VAL A 250 -20.01 -8.67 -4.70
CA VAL A 250 -20.03 -9.69 -3.64
C VAL A 250 -18.77 -9.60 -2.78
N ALA A 251 -17.59 -9.48 -3.40
CA ALA A 251 -16.33 -9.34 -2.65
C ALA A 251 -16.28 -8.06 -1.81
N LEU A 252 -16.80 -6.94 -2.34
CA LEU A 252 -16.85 -5.65 -1.64
C LEU A 252 -17.85 -5.69 -0.48
N ALA A 253 -19.04 -6.24 -0.70
CA ALA A 253 -20.05 -6.45 0.35
C ALA A 253 -19.51 -7.36 1.46
N ASN A 254 -18.80 -8.43 1.10
CA ASN A 254 -18.17 -9.33 2.06
C ASN A 254 -17.05 -8.63 2.85
N LEU A 255 -16.21 -7.81 2.20
CA LEU A 255 -15.22 -7.00 2.92
C LEU A 255 -15.90 -6.01 3.88
N ALA A 256 -16.96 -5.32 3.45
CA ALA A 256 -17.68 -4.36 4.27
C ALA A 256 -18.36 -5.01 5.50
N ALA A 257 -18.93 -6.20 5.32
CA ALA A 257 -19.59 -6.96 6.39
C ALA A 257 -18.61 -7.58 7.39
N HIS A 258 -17.39 -7.89 6.97
CA HIS A 258 -16.39 -8.61 7.76
C HIS A 258 -15.04 -7.88 7.83
N PHE A 259 -15.08 -6.54 7.83
CA PHE A 259 -13.88 -5.70 7.77
C PHE A 259 -12.93 -5.95 8.96
N ASP A 260 -13.50 -6.12 10.15
CA ASP A 260 -12.79 -6.45 11.39
C ASP A 260 -11.92 -7.70 11.26
N LYS A 261 -12.44 -8.74 10.59
CA LYS A 261 -11.74 -10.02 10.41
C LYS A 261 -10.81 -10.03 9.21
N MET A 262 -11.17 -9.31 8.15
CA MET A 262 -10.46 -9.38 6.86
C MET A 262 -9.36 -8.33 6.70
N ALA A 263 -9.56 -7.13 7.23
CA ALA A 263 -8.67 -6.00 7.02
C ALA A 263 -7.80 -5.69 8.23
N ILE A 264 -8.39 -5.66 9.43
CA ILE A 264 -7.67 -5.26 10.65
C ILE A 264 -6.61 -6.32 11.01
N PRO A 265 -5.33 -5.94 11.17
CA PRO A 265 -4.30 -6.87 11.58
C PRO A 265 -4.46 -7.27 13.05
N ALA A 266 -4.07 -8.50 13.40
CA ALA A 266 -4.20 -9.03 14.78
C ALA A 266 -3.43 -8.23 15.85
N ARG A 267 -2.40 -7.48 15.44
CA ARG A 267 -1.62 -6.58 16.29
C ARG A 267 -1.11 -5.45 15.42
N GLY A 268 -0.91 -4.27 15.99
CA GLY A 268 -0.36 -3.12 15.30
C GLY A 268 -0.50 -1.86 16.16
N ARG A 269 0.33 -0.86 15.87
CA ARG A 269 0.37 0.42 16.58
C ARG A 269 -0.99 1.10 16.61
N TYR A 270 -1.74 1.00 15.52
CA TYR A 270 -3.01 1.70 15.32
C TYR A 270 -4.25 0.83 15.52
N VAL A 271 -4.09 -0.44 15.90
CA VAL A 271 -5.21 -1.42 15.92
C VAL A 271 -6.23 -1.12 17.02
N ASN A 272 -5.75 -0.78 18.21
CA ASN A 272 -6.60 -0.52 19.39
C ASN A 272 -6.62 0.96 19.81
N ASP A 273 -5.80 1.78 19.17
CA ASP A 273 -5.61 3.19 19.50
C ASP A 273 -5.25 3.92 18.21
N PRO A 274 -6.16 4.70 17.60
CA PRO A 274 -5.89 5.37 16.33
C PRO A 274 -4.99 6.60 16.51
N ALA A 275 -4.36 7.05 15.42
CA ALA A 275 -3.74 8.38 15.43
C ALA A 275 -4.83 9.47 15.38
N VAL A 276 -4.65 10.56 16.12
CA VAL A 276 -5.57 11.71 16.05
C VAL A 276 -4.93 12.80 15.21
N THR A 277 -5.70 13.33 14.27
CA THR A 277 -5.28 14.37 13.32
C THR A 277 -6.38 15.41 13.16
N ASN A 278 -6.02 16.60 12.69
CA ASN A 278 -6.95 17.68 12.37
C ASN A 278 -6.41 18.53 11.20
N ALA A 279 -7.07 19.64 10.90
CA ALA A 279 -6.67 20.54 9.80
C ALA A 279 -5.26 21.17 9.96
N THR A 280 -4.65 21.07 11.15
CA THR A 280 -3.27 21.53 11.40
C THR A 280 -2.23 20.43 11.31
N GLY A 281 -2.64 19.16 11.22
CA GLY A 281 -1.76 18.00 11.11
C GLY A 281 -1.99 16.96 12.21
N VAL A 282 -0.90 16.30 12.62
CA VAL A 282 -0.95 15.23 13.64
C VAL A 282 -1.04 15.83 15.04
N VAL A 283 -2.06 15.41 15.80
CA VAL A 283 -2.29 15.81 17.20
C VAL A 283 -1.77 14.75 18.17
N TYR A 284 -2.04 13.48 17.87
CA TYR A 284 -1.62 12.35 18.70
C TYR A 284 -1.19 11.18 17.82
N VAL A 285 -0.14 10.49 18.28
CA VAL A 285 0.26 9.20 17.72
C VAL A 285 0.44 8.22 18.88
N PRO A 286 -0.24 7.07 18.86
CA PRO A 286 -0.05 6.00 19.85
C PRO A 286 1.44 5.67 20.03
N PRO A 287 1.90 5.25 21.22
CA PRO A 287 3.29 4.86 21.39
C PRO A 287 3.66 3.67 20.49
N LYS A 288 4.94 3.56 20.12
CA LYS A 288 5.41 2.37 19.41
C LYS A 288 5.17 1.14 20.29
N LEU A 289 4.59 0.07 19.72
CA LEU A 289 4.55 -1.21 20.44
C LEU A 289 5.97 -1.65 20.82
N LYS A 290 6.14 -2.22 22.01
CA LYS A 290 7.43 -2.75 22.46
C LYS A 290 7.84 -3.92 21.56
N ASP A 291 9.07 -3.85 21.04
CA ASP A 291 9.64 -4.91 20.22
C ASP A 291 10.46 -5.87 21.08
N ASN A 292 9.86 -6.98 21.48
CA ASN A 292 10.57 -7.98 22.25
C ASN A 292 11.33 -8.97 21.34
N THR A 293 11.38 -8.76 20.02
CA THR A 293 12.00 -9.71 19.08
C THR A 293 13.47 -9.95 19.40
N LEU A 294 14.22 -8.89 19.74
CA LEU A 294 15.62 -8.99 20.16
C LEU A 294 15.77 -9.80 21.45
N LEU A 295 14.87 -9.60 22.41
CA LEU A 295 14.84 -10.36 23.67
C LEU A 295 14.53 -11.84 23.41
N VAL A 296 13.56 -12.13 22.55
CA VAL A 296 13.18 -13.51 22.18
C VAL A 296 14.33 -14.21 21.43
N LEU A 297 15.00 -13.52 20.50
CA LEU A 297 16.17 -14.04 19.80
C LEU A 297 17.33 -14.31 20.77
N ALA A 298 17.57 -13.41 21.73
CA ALA A 298 18.59 -13.58 22.76
C ALA A 298 18.30 -14.79 23.67
N ILE A 299 17.05 -14.97 24.10
CA ILE A 299 16.61 -16.15 24.86
C ILE A 299 16.81 -17.43 24.04
N GLY A 300 16.39 -17.43 22.78
CA GLY A 300 16.56 -18.59 21.88
C GLY A 300 18.03 -18.97 21.67
N ALA A 301 18.90 -17.99 21.46
CA ALA A 301 20.34 -18.19 21.35
C ALA A 301 20.94 -18.76 22.65
N GLY A 302 20.51 -18.25 23.80
CA GLY A 302 20.92 -18.76 25.12
C GLY A 302 20.53 -20.22 25.34
N VAL A 303 19.29 -20.60 25.00
CA VAL A 303 18.82 -21.99 25.08
C VAL A 303 19.61 -22.91 24.16
N ALA A 304 19.88 -22.48 22.93
CA ALA A 304 20.68 -23.26 21.98
C ALA A 304 22.12 -23.48 22.48
N ALA A 305 22.76 -22.43 23.01
CA ALA A 305 24.10 -22.52 23.59
C ALA A 305 24.13 -23.47 24.80
N ALA A 306 23.14 -23.40 25.69
CA ALA A 306 23.03 -24.32 26.82
C ALA A 306 22.83 -25.78 26.37
N GLY A 307 22.02 -26.02 25.34
CA GLY A 307 21.83 -27.34 24.74
C GLY A 307 23.12 -27.90 24.15
N LEU A 308 23.89 -27.10 23.42
CA LEU A 308 25.20 -27.48 22.88
C LEU A 308 26.21 -27.80 23.99
N ALA A 309 26.28 -26.96 25.03
CA ALA A 309 27.15 -27.18 26.18
C ALA A 309 26.79 -28.49 26.91
N TRP A 310 25.50 -28.77 27.10
CA TRP A 310 25.03 -30.02 27.71
C TRP A 310 25.38 -31.25 26.86
N MET A 311 25.20 -31.18 25.54
CA MET A 311 25.61 -32.27 24.63
C MET A 311 27.12 -32.52 24.69
N TYR A 312 27.93 -31.45 24.71
CA TYR A 312 29.38 -31.55 24.85
C TYR A 312 29.77 -32.18 26.19
N TYR A 313 29.16 -31.72 27.30
CA TYR A 313 29.36 -32.28 28.63
C TYR A 313 29.01 -33.77 28.70
N ARG A 314 27.89 -34.18 28.10
CA ARG A 314 27.48 -35.60 28.03
C ARG A 314 28.46 -36.45 27.22
N LYS A 315 29.01 -35.91 26.12
CA LYS A 315 30.05 -36.59 25.33
C LYS A 315 31.35 -36.74 26.10
N TYR A 316 31.75 -35.69 26.82
CA TYR A 316 32.91 -35.72 27.72
C TYR A 316 32.75 -36.79 28.81
N GLN A 317 31.61 -36.83 29.50
CA GLN A 317 31.32 -37.83 30.53
C GLN A 317 31.35 -39.27 29.99
N LYS A 318 30.77 -39.52 28.80
CA LYS A 318 30.87 -40.83 28.14
C LYS A 318 32.31 -41.23 27.82
N LYS A 319 33.14 -40.30 27.34
CA LYS A 319 34.56 -40.56 27.04
C LYS A 319 35.35 -40.86 28.32
N LYS A 320 35.11 -40.09 29.39
CA LYS A 320 35.71 -40.31 30.71
C LYS A 320 35.34 -41.69 31.26
N GLN A 321 34.06 -42.08 31.18
CA GLN A 321 33.61 -43.39 31.63
C GLN A 321 34.28 -44.53 30.86
N ARG A 322 34.38 -44.45 29.51
CA ARG A 322 35.07 -45.45 28.70
C ARG A 322 36.55 -45.59 29.07
N SER A 323 37.25 -44.46 29.25
CA SER A 323 38.66 -44.48 29.65
C SER A 323 38.86 -45.13 31.03
N ILE A 324 37.97 -44.87 31.99
CA ILE A 324 38.00 -45.54 33.30
C ILE A 324 37.76 -47.05 33.15
N THR A 325 36.80 -47.47 32.32
CA THR A 325 36.54 -48.89 32.05
C THR A 325 37.73 -49.58 31.37
N GLU A 326 38.36 -48.94 30.38
CA GLU A 326 39.54 -49.46 29.68
C GLU A 326 40.73 -49.61 30.63
N LEU A 327 40.98 -48.63 31.49
CA LEU A 327 42.03 -48.71 32.53
C LEU A 327 41.76 -49.85 33.53
N ALA A 328 40.50 -50.02 33.95
CA ALA A 328 40.12 -51.12 34.85
C ALA A 328 40.29 -52.50 34.19
N GLN A 329 39.93 -52.65 32.91
CA GLN A 329 40.13 -53.88 32.14
C GLN A 329 41.61 -54.19 31.92
N ALA A 330 42.42 -53.20 31.58
CA ALA A 330 43.87 -53.36 31.43
C ALA A 330 44.54 -53.79 32.75
N TYR A 331 44.13 -53.20 33.87
CA TYR A 331 44.60 -53.58 35.20
C TYR A 331 44.22 -55.03 35.56
N LEU A 332 42.98 -55.44 35.29
CA LEU A 332 42.52 -56.80 35.55
C LEU A 332 43.27 -57.84 34.70
N LEU A 333 43.48 -57.56 33.41
CA LEU A 333 44.25 -58.42 32.51
C LEU A 333 45.71 -58.56 32.94
N ALA A 334 46.33 -57.47 33.41
CA ALA A 334 47.68 -57.52 33.96
C ALA A 334 47.74 -58.41 35.21
N LYS A 335 46.76 -58.28 36.12
CA LYS A 335 46.66 -59.13 37.32
C LYS A 335 46.43 -60.61 37.02
N ILE A 336 45.66 -60.94 35.99
CA ILE A 336 45.47 -62.33 35.54
C ILE A 336 46.76 -62.92 34.96
N LYS A 337 47.52 -62.13 34.18
CA LYS A 337 48.82 -62.57 33.63
C LYS A 337 49.90 -62.80 34.68
N GLU A 338 49.86 -62.08 35.81
CA GLU A 338 50.78 -62.32 36.93
C GLU A 338 50.45 -63.59 37.74
N ALA A 339 49.24 -64.14 37.60
CA ALA A 339 48.75 -65.28 38.37
C ALA A 339 48.81 -66.63 37.62
N LEU A 340 49.20 -66.63 36.34
CA LEU A 340 49.40 -67.80 35.48
C LEU A 340 50.89 -68.07 35.29
#